data_AF-A0AAV9B1Z0-F1
#
_entry.id   AF-A0AAV9B1Z0-F1
#
_cell.length_a   1.000
_cell.length_b   1.000
_cell.length_c   1.000
_cell.angle_alpha   90.00
_cell.angle_beta   90.00
_cell.angle_gamma   90.00
#
_symmetry.space_group_name_H-M   'P 1'
#
loop_
_entity.id
_entity.type
_entity.pdbx_description
1 polymer ?
#
loop_
_entity_poly.entity_id
_entity_poly.type
_entity_poly.pdbx_seq_one_letter_code
_entity_poly.pdbx_strand_id
1 'polypeptide(L)'
;MSSSEIEWEVRVDDGFVYKRRRRNPPNDADDHHQPPPSAAADGEAEERIRRREIKKRALKRVMERYRKELDMWESLSSTLADMKSKIPCTPPSPPPSPPSDPTASTSVIGPSIDELLLQVDTQAALIGEMGNLCDVAEAMVAEKEEMVTRSLLELPVWGSPRDLVAALNDGGGGDDDLID
;
A
#
# COMPACT_ATOMS: atom_id res chain seq x y z
N MET A 1 23.22 49.54 9.75
CA MET A 1 22.62 48.20 9.93
C MET A 1 21.97 47.83 8.61
N SER A 2 22.64 47.00 7.79
CA SER A 2 22.11 46.59 6.48
C SER A 2 21.19 45.40 6.70
N SER A 3 19.89 45.58 6.49
CA SER A 3 18.91 44.49 6.47
C SER A 3 19.24 43.58 5.29
N SER A 4 19.87 42.45 5.55
CA SER A 4 20.04 41.39 4.56
C SER A 4 18.67 40.78 4.28
N GLU A 5 18.03 41.25 3.22
CA GLU A 5 16.74 40.78 2.75
C GLU A 5 16.86 39.29 2.40
N ILE A 6 16.11 38.43 3.11
CA ILE A 6 16.20 36.98 2.94
C ILE A 6 15.59 36.63 1.58
N GLU A 7 16.45 36.30 0.61
CA GLU A 7 16.03 35.90 -0.73
C GLU A 7 15.54 34.44 -0.73
N TRP A 8 14.30 34.23 -1.19
CA TRP A 8 13.63 32.92 -1.24
C TRP A 8 13.56 32.40 -2.67
N GLU A 9 13.86 31.11 -2.89
CA GLU A 9 13.62 30.43 -4.16
C GLU A 9 12.44 29.45 -4.05
N VAL A 10 11.63 29.36 -5.11
CA VAL A 10 10.54 28.40 -5.23
C VAL A 10 11.08 27.17 -5.96
N ARG A 11 10.97 25.99 -5.33
CA ARG A 11 11.33 24.70 -5.95
C ARG A 11 10.12 23.80 -6.07
N VAL A 12 10.12 23.00 -7.14
CA VAL A 12 9.15 21.94 -7.39
C VAL A 12 9.88 20.60 -7.27
N ASP A 13 9.48 19.76 -6.31
CA ASP A 13 9.96 18.39 -6.19
C ASP A 13 8.79 17.46 -5.89
N ASP A 14 8.76 16.29 -6.55
CA ASP A 14 7.71 15.28 -6.40
C ASP A 14 6.25 15.79 -6.51
N GLY A 15 6.02 16.84 -7.31
CA GLY A 15 4.69 17.45 -7.48
C GLY A 15 4.29 18.45 -6.39
N PHE A 16 5.15 18.67 -5.41
CA PHE A 16 4.98 19.68 -4.37
C PHE A 16 5.84 20.91 -4.68
N VAL A 17 5.26 22.09 -4.44
CA VAL A 17 5.92 23.39 -4.61
C VAL A 17 6.24 23.95 -3.22
N TYR A 18 7.51 24.23 -2.93
CA TYR A 18 7.91 24.79 -1.64
C TYR A 18 8.93 25.93 -1.79
N LYS A 19 8.90 26.87 -0.84
CA LYS A 19 9.86 27.98 -0.73
C LYS A 19 11.02 27.55 0.16
N ARG A 20 12.26 27.80 -0.27
CA ARG A 20 13.45 27.55 0.55
C ARG A 20 14.43 28.71 0.47
N ARG A 21 15.21 28.92 1.53
CA ARG A 21 16.15 30.05 1.64
C ARG A 21 17.30 29.88 0.65
N ARG A 22 17.56 30.89 -0.18
CA ARG A 22 18.70 30.88 -1.11
C ARG A 22 19.99 30.99 -0.31
N ARG A 23 20.91 30.04 -0.49
CA ARG A 23 22.28 30.16 0.04
C ARG A 23 23.06 30.98 -0.99
N ASN A 24 23.30 32.26 -0.72
CA ASN A 24 24.30 32.99 -1.50
C ASN A 24 25.68 32.39 -1.19
N PRO A 25 26.55 32.16 -2.19
CA PRO A 25 27.92 31.77 -1.91
C PRO A 25 28.56 32.87 -1.04
N PRO A 26 29.32 32.50 0.01
CA PRO A 26 30.06 33.48 0.78
C PRO A 26 31.01 34.19 -0.18
N ASN A 27 30.88 35.52 -0.29
CA ASN A 27 31.85 36.34 -0.96
C ASN A 27 33.02 36.56 0.00
N ASP A 28 33.77 35.49 0.26
CA ASP A 28 35.07 35.56 0.91
C ASP A 28 36.07 35.00 -0.09
N ALA A 29 36.85 35.92 -0.67
CA ALA A 29 38.13 35.57 -1.25
C ALA A 29 38.98 34.90 -0.15
N ASP A 30 39.78 33.91 -0.55
CA ASP A 30 40.75 33.17 0.28
C ASP A 30 40.19 31.92 0.99
N ASP A 31 40.21 30.77 0.30
CA ASP A 31 41.10 29.65 0.66
C ASP A 31 40.92 28.48 -0.33
N HIS A 32 42.04 28.00 -0.86
CA HIS A 32 42.11 26.92 -1.83
C HIS A 32 41.98 25.57 -1.12
N HIS A 33 40.77 25.00 -1.03
CA HIS A 33 40.55 23.54 -1.01
C HIS A 33 39.07 23.20 -1.22
N GLN A 34 38.58 23.41 -2.45
CA GLN A 34 37.31 22.83 -2.88
C GLN A 34 37.61 21.52 -3.64
N PRO A 35 37.20 20.33 -3.13
CA PRO A 35 37.25 19.12 -3.93
C PRO A 35 36.34 19.28 -5.17
N PRO A 36 36.70 18.69 -6.32
CA PRO A 36 36.02 18.95 -7.59
C PRO A 36 34.51 18.61 -7.50
N PRO A 37 33.60 19.59 -7.70
CA PRO A 37 32.16 19.41 -7.48
C PRO A 37 31.41 18.69 -8.63
N SER A 38 32.07 17.98 -9.53
CA SER A 38 31.43 17.44 -10.74
C SER A 38 31.00 15.97 -10.62
N ALA A 39 31.90 15.06 -10.22
CA ALA A 39 31.61 13.62 -10.34
C ALA A 39 30.52 13.10 -9.37
N ALA A 40 30.43 13.65 -8.15
CA ALA A 40 29.45 13.20 -7.15
C ALA A 40 28.03 13.74 -7.42
N ALA A 41 27.91 14.93 -8.03
CA ALA A 41 26.63 15.53 -8.38
C ALA A 41 25.98 14.82 -9.59
N ASP A 42 26.81 14.38 -10.54
CA ASP A 42 26.36 13.66 -11.73
C ASP A 42 25.83 12.26 -11.37
N GLY A 43 26.50 11.54 -10.46
CA GLY A 43 26.03 10.23 -9.97
C GLY A 43 24.71 10.29 -9.18
N GLU A 44 24.51 11.32 -8.36
CA GLU A 44 23.24 11.51 -7.63
C GLU A 44 22.07 11.80 -8.60
N ALA A 45 22.33 12.57 -9.66
CA ALA A 45 21.33 12.89 -10.67
C ALA A 45 20.89 11.64 -11.47
N GLU A 46 21.84 10.78 -11.86
CA GLU A 46 21.55 9.52 -12.55
C GLU A 46 20.75 8.55 -11.68
N GLU A 47 21.13 8.39 -10.41
CA GLU A 47 20.40 7.53 -9.46
C GLU A 47 18.97 8.07 -9.21
N ARG A 48 18.78 9.39 -9.14
CA ARG A 48 17.44 10.00 -9.09
C ARG A 48 16.60 9.67 -10.32
N ILE A 49 17.19 9.68 -11.53
CA ILE A 49 16.49 9.29 -12.76
C ILE A 49 16.10 7.81 -12.70
N ARG A 50 17.01 6.94 -12.29
CA ARG A 50 16.76 5.49 -12.13
C ARG A 50 15.62 5.20 -11.16
N ARG A 51 15.62 5.85 -9.99
CA ARG A 51 14.53 5.76 -8.99
C ARG A 51 13.19 6.18 -9.58
N ARG A 52 13.16 7.27 -10.35
CA ARG A 52 11.94 7.75 -11.03
C ARG A 52 11.43 6.74 -12.05
N GLU A 53 12.30 6.12 -12.82
CA GLU A 53 11.92 5.11 -13.82
C GLU A 53 11.34 3.84 -13.18
N ILE A 54 11.94 3.37 -12.08
CA ILE A 54 11.42 2.23 -11.33
C ILE A 54 10.02 2.54 -10.78
N LYS A 55 9.86 3.71 -10.13
CA LYS A 55 8.56 4.16 -9.62
C LYS A 55 7.51 4.27 -10.73
N LYS A 56 7.86 4.86 -11.88
CA LYS A 56 6.97 4.95 -13.05
C LYS A 56 6.54 3.57 -13.56
N ARG A 57 7.47 2.60 -13.65
CA ARG A 57 7.15 1.23 -14.07
C ARG A 57 6.26 0.52 -13.05
N ALA A 58 6.53 0.66 -11.76
CA ALA A 58 5.68 0.11 -10.70
C ALA A 58 4.26 0.69 -10.77
N LEU A 59 4.13 2.01 -10.91
CA LEU A 59 2.85 2.68 -11.00
C LEU A 59 2.05 2.26 -12.23
N LYS A 60 2.70 2.14 -13.41
CA LYS A 60 2.04 1.62 -14.62
C LYS A 60 1.49 0.21 -14.42
N ARG A 61 2.24 -0.68 -13.76
CA ARG A 61 1.76 -2.05 -13.45
C ARG A 61 0.55 -2.04 -12.51
N VAL A 62 0.57 -1.20 -11.48
CA VAL A 62 -0.56 -1.04 -10.55
C VAL A 62 -1.79 -0.53 -11.30
N MET A 63 -1.62 0.50 -12.13
CA MET A 63 -2.70 1.07 -12.93
C MET A 63 -3.30 0.06 -13.90
N GLU A 64 -2.47 -0.78 -14.55
CA GLU A 64 -2.95 -1.84 -15.44
C GLU A 64 -3.74 -2.92 -14.69
N ARG A 65 -3.30 -3.30 -13.48
CA ARG A 65 -4.06 -4.24 -12.64
C ARG A 65 -5.43 -3.69 -12.27
N TYR A 66 -5.50 -2.46 -11.75
CA TYR A 66 -6.78 -1.85 -11.41
C TYR A 66 -7.68 -1.65 -12.63
N ARG A 67 -7.11 -1.37 -13.81
CA ARG A 67 -7.89 -1.32 -15.05
C ARG A 67 -8.55 -2.68 -15.34
N LYS A 68 -7.78 -3.76 -15.29
CA LYS A 68 -8.30 -5.13 -15.52
C LYS A 68 -9.37 -5.51 -14.50
N GLU A 69 -9.16 -5.15 -13.24
CA GLU A 69 -10.17 -5.35 -12.20
C GLU A 69 -11.45 -4.60 -12.53
N LEU A 70 -11.37 -3.31 -12.87
CA LEU A 70 -12.54 -2.51 -13.27
C LEU A 70 -13.29 -3.14 -14.45
N ASP A 71 -12.58 -3.56 -15.49
CA ASP A 71 -13.19 -4.21 -16.66
C ASP A 71 -13.93 -5.50 -16.26
N MET A 72 -13.36 -6.28 -15.32
CA MET A 72 -14.00 -7.47 -14.75
C MET A 72 -15.25 -7.09 -13.93
N TRP A 73 -15.17 -6.08 -13.07
CA TRP A 73 -16.32 -5.60 -12.29
C TRP A 73 -17.47 -5.13 -13.19
N GLU A 74 -17.17 -4.43 -14.29
CA GLU A 74 -18.15 -4.01 -15.29
C GLU A 74 -18.83 -5.22 -15.96
N SER A 75 -18.04 -6.24 -16.33
CA SER A 75 -18.57 -7.46 -16.96
C SER A 75 -19.52 -8.24 -16.03
N LEU A 76 -19.18 -8.36 -14.75
CA LEU A 76 -20.00 -9.03 -13.74
C LEU A 76 -21.27 -8.23 -13.47
N SER A 77 -21.16 -6.90 -13.39
CA SER A 77 -22.30 -6.00 -13.22
C SER A 77 -23.28 -6.11 -14.39
N SER A 78 -22.78 -6.11 -15.62
CA SER A 78 -23.61 -6.31 -16.82
C SER A 78 -24.31 -7.66 -16.80
N THR A 79 -23.60 -8.73 -16.42
CA THR A 79 -24.17 -10.07 -16.33
C THR A 79 -25.30 -10.16 -15.30
N LEU A 80 -25.10 -9.56 -14.12
CA LEU A 80 -26.13 -9.48 -13.09
C LEU A 80 -27.34 -8.64 -13.52
N ALA A 81 -27.10 -7.54 -14.24
CA ALA A 81 -28.17 -6.71 -14.79
C ALA A 81 -29.00 -7.48 -15.84
N ASP A 82 -28.34 -8.22 -16.72
CA ASP A 82 -28.99 -9.08 -17.71
C ASP A 82 -29.83 -10.17 -17.03
N MET A 83 -29.29 -10.84 -16.01
CA MET A 83 -30.03 -11.83 -15.22
C MET A 83 -31.26 -11.19 -14.57
N LYS A 84 -31.11 -10.01 -13.96
CA LYS A 84 -32.23 -9.28 -13.34
C LYS A 84 -33.30 -8.89 -14.35
N SER A 85 -32.92 -8.45 -15.56
CA SER A 85 -33.88 -8.12 -16.63
C SER A 85 -34.63 -9.33 -17.18
N LYS A 86 -34.04 -10.53 -17.07
CA LYS A 86 -34.65 -11.81 -17.49
C LYS A 86 -35.61 -12.39 -16.45
N ILE A 87 -35.64 -11.87 -15.22
CA ILE A 87 -36.68 -12.20 -14.25
C ILE A 87 -37.97 -11.53 -14.73
N PRO A 88 -38.99 -12.30 -15.16
CA PRO A 88 -40.25 -11.70 -15.58
C PRO A 88 -40.83 -10.94 -14.39
N CYS A 89 -41.10 -9.65 -14.58
CA CYS A 89 -41.94 -8.88 -13.67
C CYS A 89 -43.35 -9.49 -13.74
N THR A 90 -43.63 -10.49 -12.91
CA THR A 90 -44.98 -10.98 -12.69
C THR A 90 -45.74 -9.84 -12.02
N PRO A 91 -46.83 -9.30 -12.62
CA PRO A 91 -47.62 -8.27 -11.98
C PRO A 91 -48.22 -8.81 -10.67
N PRO A 92 -48.37 -7.98 -9.62
CA PRO A 92 -49.04 -8.41 -8.40
C PRO A 92 -50.48 -8.81 -8.72
N SER A 93 -50.81 -10.06 -8.41
CA SER A 93 -52.15 -10.63 -8.56
C SER A 93 -53.19 -9.83 -7.75
N PRO A 94 -54.41 -9.60 -8.27
CA PRO A 94 -55.52 -9.03 -7.51
C PRO A 94 -55.95 -9.94 -6.34
N PRO A 95 -56.65 -9.41 -5.31
CA PRO A 95 -56.90 -10.09 -4.04
C PRO A 95 -57.81 -11.33 -4.19
N PRO A 96 -57.65 -12.35 -3.33
CA PRO A 96 -58.29 -13.65 -3.49
C PRO A 96 -59.79 -13.62 -3.09
N SER A 97 -60.61 -14.21 -3.97
CA SER A 97 -62.00 -14.64 -3.70
C SER A 97 -62.01 -16.10 -3.21
N PRO A 98 -63.07 -16.59 -2.52
CA PRO A 98 -63.05 -17.79 -1.67
C PRO A 98 -62.93 -19.12 -2.45
N PRO A 99 -62.61 -20.24 -1.75
CA PRO A 99 -61.76 -21.30 -2.27
C PRO A 99 -62.51 -22.32 -3.13
N SER A 100 -61.83 -22.82 -4.15
CA SER A 100 -62.17 -24.06 -4.85
C SER A 100 -60.88 -24.82 -5.16
N ASP A 101 -60.65 -25.87 -4.35
CA ASP A 101 -59.86 -27.09 -4.50
C ASP A 101 -58.48 -27.15 -5.20
N PRO A 102 -57.61 -28.10 -4.78
CA PRO A 102 -56.16 -27.95 -4.85
C PRO A 102 -55.60 -28.60 -6.11
N THR A 103 -55.05 -27.79 -7.01
CA THR A 103 -54.11 -28.31 -8.03
C THR A 103 -52.98 -27.32 -8.29
N ALA A 104 -51.79 -27.89 -8.44
CA ALA A 104 -50.53 -27.26 -8.84
C ALA A 104 -49.84 -26.38 -7.77
N SER A 105 -49.13 -27.07 -6.88
CA SER A 105 -47.92 -26.55 -6.25
C SER A 105 -46.97 -26.02 -7.33
N THR A 106 -46.89 -24.71 -7.47
CA THR A 106 -45.66 -24.06 -7.96
C THR A 106 -45.23 -23.11 -6.88
N SER A 107 -44.79 -23.71 -5.76
CA SER A 107 -44.10 -22.98 -4.74
C SER A 107 -42.78 -22.53 -5.35
N VAL A 108 -42.63 -21.22 -5.49
CA VAL A 108 -41.33 -20.56 -5.66
C VAL A 108 -40.60 -20.79 -4.34
N ILE A 109 -39.93 -21.94 -4.22
CA ILE A 109 -39.25 -22.35 -3.00
C ILE A 109 -37.95 -21.54 -2.97
N GLY A 110 -37.94 -20.45 -2.19
CA GLY A 110 -36.69 -19.89 -1.68
C GLY A 110 -35.94 -20.96 -0.87
N PRO A 111 -34.61 -20.83 -0.69
CA PRO A 111 -33.82 -21.82 0.03
C PRO A 111 -34.50 -22.13 1.37
N SER A 112 -34.61 -23.42 1.69
CA SER A 112 -35.25 -23.83 2.94
C SER A 112 -34.47 -23.24 4.13
N ILE A 113 -35.13 -23.04 5.26
CA ILE A 113 -34.46 -22.54 6.47
C ILE A 113 -33.26 -23.43 6.83
N ASP A 114 -33.36 -24.74 6.61
CA ASP A 114 -32.28 -25.68 6.84
C ASP A 114 -31.07 -25.46 5.90
N GLU A 115 -31.33 -25.10 4.63
CA GLU A 115 -30.28 -24.75 3.67
C GLU A 115 -29.58 -23.44 4.05
N LEU A 116 -30.35 -22.44 4.51
CA LEU A 116 -29.79 -21.18 5.01
C LEU A 116 -28.95 -21.38 6.28
N LEU A 117 -29.42 -22.23 7.20
CA LEU A 117 -28.67 -22.59 8.42
C LEU A 117 -27.36 -23.28 8.05
N LEU A 118 -27.39 -24.26 7.14
CA LEU A 118 -26.20 -24.94 6.66
C LEU A 118 -25.21 -23.97 5.97
N GLN A 119 -25.71 -23.00 5.22
CA GLN A 119 -24.89 -21.98 4.60
C GLN A 119 -24.23 -21.05 5.64
N VAL A 120 -24.95 -20.70 6.71
CA VAL A 120 -24.39 -19.91 7.81
C VAL A 120 -23.33 -20.70 8.57
N ASP A 121 -23.56 -21.99 8.84
CA ASP A 121 -22.59 -22.84 9.54
C ASP A 121 -21.30 -23.01 8.73
N THR A 122 -21.42 -23.20 7.41
CA THR A 122 -20.24 -23.28 6.51
C THR A 122 -19.48 -21.96 6.44
N GLN A 123 -20.18 -20.82 6.37
CA GLN A 123 -19.52 -19.51 6.43
C GLN A 123 -18.85 -19.24 7.77
N ALA A 124 -19.48 -19.65 8.88
CA ALA A 124 -18.89 -19.52 10.21
C ALA A 124 -17.60 -20.34 10.35
N ALA A 125 -17.56 -21.55 9.80
CA ALA A 125 -16.35 -22.39 9.77
C ALA A 125 -15.22 -21.70 8.97
N LEU A 126 -15.52 -21.18 7.78
CA LEU A 126 -14.55 -20.46 6.95
C LEU A 126 -14.01 -19.20 7.66
N ILE A 127 -14.89 -18.43 8.30
CA ILE A 127 -14.49 -17.25 9.08
C ILE A 127 -13.56 -17.65 10.22
N GLY A 128 -13.87 -18.76 10.92
CA GLY A 128 -13.02 -19.29 11.97
C GLY A 128 -11.63 -19.70 11.47
N GLU A 129 -11.56 -20.37 10.31
CA GLU A 129 -10.28 -20.74 9.69
C GLU A 129 -9.44 -19.52 9.30
N MET A 130 -10.06 -18.52 8.67
CA MET A 130 -9.39 -17.26 8.33
C MET A 130 -8.93 -16.51 9.58
N GLY A 131 -9.75 -16.50 10.64
CA GLY A 131 -9.39 -15.91 11.94
C GLY A 131 -8.15 -16.55 12.55
N ASN A 132 -8.09 -17.89 12.58
CA ASN A 132 -6.91 -18.61 13.07
C ASN A 132 -5.65 -18.26 12.25
N LEU A 133 -5.77 -18.16 10.92
CA LEU A 133 -4.63 -17.76 10.09
C LEU A 133 -4.14 -16.34 10.43
N CYS A 134 -5.06 -15.40 10.70
CA CYS A 134 -4.71 -14.07 11.17
C CYS A 134 -4.03 -14.11 12.55
N ASP A 135 -4.56 -14.88 13.50
CA ASP A 135 -3.97 -15.03 14.84
C ASP A 135 -2.53 -15.56 14.78
N VAL A 136 -2.28 -16.56 13.92
CA VAL A 136 -0.93 -17.11 13.69
C VAL A 136 -0.01 -16.05 13.07
N ALA A 137 -0.49 -15.30 12.08
CA ALA A 137 0.29 -14.24 11.46
C ALA A 137 0.62 -13.12 12.46
N GLU A 138 -0.32 -12.72 13.31
CA GLU A 138 -0.11 -11.75 14.38
C GLU A 138 0.93 -12.25 15.40
N ALA A 139 0.86 -13.51 15.81
CA ALA A 139 1.83 -14.10 16.72
C ALA A 139 3.26 -14.09 16.14
N MET A 140 3.41 -14.42 14.85
CA MET A 140 4.71 -14.37 14.17
C MET A 140 5.26 -12.94 14.07
N VAL A 141 4.41 -11.97 13.77
CA VAL A 141 4.80 -10.55 13.72
C VAL A 141 5.23 -10.07 15.10
N ALA A 142 4.46 -10.39 16.15
CA ALA A 142 4.76 -10.03 17.52
C ALA A 142 6.11 -10.63 17.97
N GLU A 143 6.39 -11.90 17.65
CA GLU A 143 7.67 -12.54 17.97
C GLU A 143 8.84 -11.82 17.28
N LYS A 144 8.69 -11.45 16.00
CA LYS A 144 9.73 -10.72 15.26
C LYS A 144 9.94 -9.30 15.79
N GLU A 145 8.86 -8.60 16.12
CA GLU A 145 8.92 -7.28 16.75
C GLU A 145 9.65 -7.35 18.09
N GLU A 146 9.33 -8.34 18.91
CA GLU A 146 9.98 -8.53 20.21
C GLU A 146 11.46 -8.89 20.04
N MET A 147 11.82 -9.72 19.06
CA MET A 147 13.21 -10.03 18.72
C MET A 147 14.00 -8.79 18.32
N VAL A 148 13.43 -7.93 17.45
CA VAL A 148 14.07 -6.67 17.03
C VAL A 148 14.17 -5.69 18.20
N THR A 149 13.14 -5.60 19.02
CA THR A 149 13.14 -4.74 20.20
C THR A 149 14.22 -5.18 21.19
N ARG A 150 14.33 -6.49 21.46
CA ARG A 150 15.40 -7.04 22.29
C ARG A 150 16.78 -6.75 21.70
N SER A 151 16.99 -6.98 20.40
CA SER A 151 18.30 -6.72 19.79
C SER A 151 18.69 -5.24 19.84
N LEU A 152 17.73 -4.32 19.68
CA LEU A 152 17.99 -2.88 19.81
C LEU A 152 18.29 -2.47 21.26
N LEU A 153 17.62 -3.09 22.24
CA LEU A 153 17.73 -2.73 23.65
C LEU A 153 18.89 -3.42 24.39
N GLU A 154 19.33 -4.60 23.96
CA GLU A 154 20.43 -5.36 24.58
C GLU A 154 21.82 -5.02 24.03
N LEU A 155 21.91 -4.09 23.07
CA LEU A 155 23.19 -3.66 22.53
C LEU A 155 24.06 -3.03 23.65
N PRO A 156 25.31 -3.48 23.84
CA PRO A 156 26.11 -3.17 25.01
C PRO A 156 26.48 -1.69 25.00
N VAL A 157 25.89 -0.94 25.94
CA VAL A 157 26.20 0.45 26.31
C VAL A 157 26.48 1.32 25.09
N TRP A 158 25.40 1.85 24.52
CA TRP A 158 25.50 2.93 23.55
C TRP A 158 26.20 4.07 24.29
N GLY A 159 27.42 4.40 23.86
CA GLY A 159 28.23 5.47 24.42
C GLY A 159 27.57 6.83 24.15
N SER A 160 28.29 7.76 23.54
CA SER A 160 27.66 9.01 23.11
C SER A 160 26.61 8.73 22.03
N PRO A 161 25.42 9.38 22.05
CA PRO A 161 24.40 9.25 20.99
C PRO A 161 24.94 9.51 19.56
N ARG A 162 26.07 10.22 19.43
CA ARG A 162 26.76 10.47 18.15
C ARG A 162 27.47 9.22 17.60
N ASP A 163 28.05 8.41 18.48
CA ASP A 163 28.83 7.22 18.09
C ASP A 163 27.91 6.13 17.56
N LEU A 164 26.71 6.03 18.14
CA LEU A 164 25.65 5.22 17.59
C LEU A 164 25.31 5.61 16.14
N VAL A 165 24.99 6.89 15.92
CA VAL A 165 24.48 7.35 14.62
C VAL A 165 25.55 7.15 13.55
N ALA A 166 26.83 7.23 13.93
CA ALA A 166 27.94 6.83 13.09
C ALA A 166 27.90 5.32 12.77
N ALA A 167 27.78 4.44 13.77
CA ALA A 167 27.75 2.98 13.56
C ALA A 167 26.55 2.49 12.72
N LEU A 168 25.36 3.07 12.90
CA LEU A 168 24.17 2.72 12.10
C LEU A 168 24.28 3.16 10.63
N ASN A 169 25.05 4.21 10.35
CA ASN A 169 25.33 4.66 8.99
C ASN A 169 26.51 3.92 8.34
N ASP A 170 27.31 3.19 9.12
CA ASP A 170 28.52 2.49 8.67
C ASP A 170 28.26 1.02 8.27
N GLY A 171 27.11 0.44 8.62
CA GLY A 171 26.73 -0.95 8.28
C GLY A 171 26.39 -1.21 6.80
N GLY A 172 26.88 -0.38 5.87
CA GLY A 172 26.56 -0.42 4.44
C GLY A 172 27.67 -0.90 3.52
N GLY A 173 28.81 -1.38 4.03
CA GLY A 173 29.91 -1.83 3.18
C GLY A 173 30.80 -2.87 3.85
N GLY A 174 30.87 -4.06 3.27
CA GLY A 174 31.92 -5.02 3.58
C GLY A 174 31.46 -6.46 3.64
N ASP A 175 31.04 -7.03 2.52
CA ASP A 175 31.12 -8.48 2.25
C ASP A 175 31.65 -8.66 0.83
N ASP A 176 32.91 -8.27 0.60
CA ASP A 176 33.70 -8.58 -0.60
C ASP A 176 35.09 -9.07 -0.16
N ASP A 177 35.16 -10.12 0.65
CA ASP A 177 36.41 -10.84 0.92
C ASP A 177 36.43 -12.16 0.14
N LEU A 178 37.03 -12.06 -1.05
CA LEU A 178 38.13 -12.88 -1.54
C LEU A 178 38.11 -14.38 -1.18
N ILE A 179 37.73 -15.21 -2.15
CA ILE A 179 38.08 -16.64 -2.19
C ILE A 179 39.16 -16.80 -3.27
N ASP A 180 40.33 -17.28 -2.86
CA ASP A 180 41.39 -17.83 -3.72
C ASP A 180 41.16 -19.34 -3.89
#